data_AF-A0AAV5ZRP6-F1
#
_entry.id   AF-A0AAV5ZRP6-F1
#
_cell.length_a   1.000
_cell.length_b   1.000
_cell.length_c   1.000
_cell.angle_alpha   90.00
_cell.angle_beta   90.00
_cell.angle_gamma   90.00
#
_symmetry.space_group_name_H-M   'P 1'
#
loop_
_entity.id
_entity.type
_entity.pdbx_description
1 polymer ?
#
loop_
_entity_poly.entity_id
_entity_poly.type
_entity_poly.pdbx_seq_one_letter_code
_entity_poly.pdbx_strand_id
1 'polypeptide(L)' 'MDGWWNEIDDQVQHCLERNGAMAPAEIARQLGLSEGAVASVLSLLAQEGKLHITRVELPPREDRRQLSL' A
#
# COMPACT_ATOMS: atom_id res chain seq x y z
N MET A 1 1.08 19.25 -15.09
CA MET A 1 0.84 17.84 -15.42
C MET A 1 0.43 17.15 -14.11
N ASP A 2 -0.67 17.58 -13.50
CA ASP A 2 -0.83 17.48 -12.02
C ASP A 2 -2.22 16.99 -11.58
N GLY A 3 -3.11 16.63 -12.52
CA GLY A 3 -4.48 16.22 -12.19
C GLY A 3 -4.57 14.76 -11.75
N TRP A 4 -3.92 13.87 -12.48
CA TRP A 4 -4.08 12.42 -12.28
C TRP A 4 -3.40 11.89 -11.01
N TRP A 5 -2.27 12.48 -10.60
CA TRP A 5 -1.57 12.07 -9.38
C TRP A 5 -2.32 12.49 -8.11
N ASN A 6 -2.88 13.70 -8.09
CA ASN A 6 -3.70 14.15 -6.97
C ASN A 6 -4.96 13.30 -6.81
N GLU A 7 -5.54 12.83 -7.93
CA GLU A 7 -6.73 11.99 -7.90
C GLU A 7 -6.46 10.61 -7.27
N ILE A 8 -5.26 10.06 -7.46
CA ILE A 8 -4.85 8.80 -6.81
C ILE A 8 -4.59 9.03 -5.32
N ASP A 9 -3.92 10.12 -4.95
CA ASP A 9 -3.67 10.48 -3.56
C ASP A 9 -4.99 10.63 -2.77
N ASP A 10 -5.95 11.35 -3.34
CA ASP A 10 -7.28 11.57 -2.76
C ASP A 10 -8.05 10.25 -2.62
N GLN A 11 -7.97 9.37 -3.62
CA GLN A 11 -8.59 8.05 -3.55
C GLN A 11 -8.00 7.17 -2.45
N VAL A 12 -6.68 7.20 -2.26
CA VAL A 12 -6.00 6.47 -1.18
C VAL A 12 -6.42 7.01 0.18
N GLN A 13 -6.46 8.33 0.37
CA GLN A 13 -6.94 8.93 1.61
C GLN A 13 -8.39 8.55 1.91
N HIS A 14 -9.28 8.67 0.92
CA HIS A 14 -10.69 8.32 1.10
C HIS A 14 -10.89 6.83 1.44
N CYS A 15 -10.08 5.95 0.85
CA CYS A 15 -10.05 4.53 1.17
C CYS A 15 -9.67 4.28 2.64
N LEU A 16 -8.66 4.98 3.15
CA LEU A 16 -8.20 4.88 4.54
C LEU A 16 -9.17 5.52 5.53
N GLU A 17 -9.79 6.65 5.19
CA GLU A 17 -10.81 7.30 6.02
C GLU A 17 -12.05 6.40 6.17
N ARG A 18 -12.47 5.74 5.09
CA ARG A 18 -13.68 4.90 5.08
C ARG A 18 -13.48 3.57 5.79
N ASN A 19 -12.30 2.94 5.64
CA ASN A 19 -12.07 1.56 6.09
C ASN A 19 -11.08 1.46 7.26
N GLY A 20 -10.38 2.54 7.62
CA GLY A 20 -9.32 2.54 8.62
C GLY A 20 -7.96 2.10 8.08
N ALA A 21 -7.08 1.63 8.97
CA ALA A 21 -5.77 1.12 8.58
C ALA A 21 -5.90 -0.19 7.77
N MET A 22 -5.24 -0.25 6.61
CA MET A 22 -5.36 -1.35 5.65
C MET A 22 -4.00 -1.78 5.10
N ALA A 23 -3.93 -3.00 4.57
CA ALA A 23 -2.75 -3.47 3.86
C ALA A 23 -2.68 -2.86 2.44
N PRO A 24 -1.47 -2.61 1.89
CA PRO A 24 -1.31 -2.09 0.52
C PRO A 24 -2.04 -2.92 -0.54
N ALA A 25 -2.04 -4.25 -0.41
CA ALA A 25 -2.76 -5.17 -1.31
C ALA A 25 -4.28 -4.93 -1.31
N GLU A 26 -4.85 -4.59 -0.16
CA GLU A 26 -6.29 -4.32 -0.04
C GLU A 26 -6.68 -3.00 -0.68
N ILE A 27 -5.84 -1.96 -0.49
CA ILE A 27 -5.99 -0.66 -1.13
C ILE A 27 -5.88 -0.81 -2.66
N ALA A 28 -4.88 -1.56 -3.15
CA ALA A 28 -4.70 -1.86 -4.55
C ALA A 28 -5.94 -2.54 -5.17
N ARG A 29 -6.54 -3.49 -4.45
CA ARG A 29 -7.77 -4.16 -4.88
C ARG A 29 -8.97 -3.21 -4.91
N GLN A 30 -9.10 -2.28 -3.96
CA GLN A 30 -10.19 -1.32 -3.96
C GLN A 30 -10.06 -0.28 -5.08
N LEU A 31 -8.83 0.17 -5.36
CA LEU A 31 -8.56 1.19 -6.37
C LEU A 31 -8.37 0.61 -7.79
N GLY A 32 -8.32 -0.71 -7.93
CA GLY A 32 -8.05 -1.37 -9.22
C GLY A 32 -6.63 -1.12 -9.75
N LEU A 33 -5.68 -0.87 -8.84
CA LEU A 33 -4.29 -0.57 -9.15
C LEU A 33 -3.38 -1.76 -8.84
N SER A 34 -2.15 -1.72 -9.34
CA SER A 34 -1.14 -2.70 -8.94
C SER A 34 -0.66 -2.41 -7.51
N GLU A 35 -0.38 -3.46 -6.75
CA GLU A 35 0.12 -3.34 -5.38
C GLU A 35 1.44 -2.56 -5.32
N GLY A 36 2.33 -2.76 -6.31
CA GLY A 36 3.59 -2.01 -6.40
C GLY A 36 3.38 -0.51 -6.61
N ALA A 37 2.42 -0.11 -7.46
CA ALA A 37 2.10 1.30 -7.65
C ALA A 37 1.55 1.93 -6.37
N VAL A 38 0.64 1.24 -5.68
CA VAL A 38 0.10 1.68 -4.39
C VAL A 38 1.19 1.77 -3.34
N ALA A 39 2.10 0.81 -3.25
CA ALA A 39 3.23 0.85 -2.32
C ALA A 39 4.14 2.08 -2.55
N SER A 40 4.39 2.44 -3.82
CA SER A 40 5.12 3.66 -4.16
C SER A 40 4.39 4.93 -3.74
N VAL A 41 3.09 5.04 -4.02
CA VAL A 41 2.25 6.18 -3.61
C VAL A 41 2.19 6.31 -2.10
N LEU A 42 1.94 5.21 -1.38
CA LEU A 42 1.93 5.20 0.09
C LEU A 42 3.25 5.68 0.68
N SER A 43 4.37 5.27 0.08
CA SER A 43 5.71 5.70 0.52
C SER A 43 5.93 7.19 0.28
N LEU A 44 5.39 7.76 -0.81
CA LEU A 44 5.48 9.19 -1.08
C LEU A 44 4.62 9.99 -0.11
N LEU A 45 3.34 9.61 0.05
CA LEU A 45 2.41 10.24 0.99
C LEU A 45 2.91 10.19 2.43
N ALA A 46 3.58 9.09 2.83
CA ALA A 46 4.22 8.97 4.14
C ALA A 46 5.35 9.99 4.32
N GLN A 47 6.20 10.17 3.29
CA GLN A 47 7.29 11.14 3.32
C GLN A 47 6.77 12.58 3.37
N GLU A 48 5.64 12.85 2.72
CA GLU A 48 4.95 14.15 2.78
C GLU A 48 4.22 14.39 4.11
N GLY A 49 4.14 13.38 5.00
CA GLY A 49 3.44 13.47 6.28
C GLY A 49 1.91 13.40 6.16
N LYS A 50 1.38 12.99 5.00
CA LYS A 50 -0.06 12.82 4.77
C LYS A 50 -0.60 11.51 5.33
N LEU A 51 0.27 10.53 5.61
CA LEU A 51 -0.08 9.27 6.27
C LEU A 51 1.04 8.74 7.15
N HIS A 52 0.71 7.81 8.04
CA HIS A 52 1.67 7.15 8.93
C HIS A 52 1.77 5.65 8.62
N ILE A 53 2.98 5.17 8.33
CA ILE A 53 3.26 3.74 8.23
C ILE A 53 3.58 3.22 9.64
N THR A 54 2.63 2.52 10.26
CA THR A 54 2.74 2.04 11.64
C THR A 54 3.18 0.58 11.76
N ARG A 55 2.97 -0.23 10.71
CA ARG A 55 3.28 -1.66 10.69
C ARG A 55 4.06 -2.00 9.42
N VAL A 56 5.24 -2.57 9.61
CA VAL A 56 6.11 -3.09 8.55
C VAL A 56 6.57 -4.47 9.00
N GLU A 57 6.27 -5.50 8.22
CA GLU A 57 6.56 -6.88 8.58
C GLU A 57 7.37 -7.57 7.49
N LEU A 58 8.17 -8.56 7.89
CA LEU A 58 8.78 -9.46 6.93
C LEU A 58 7.70 -10.34 6.32
N PRO A 59 7.78 -10.69 5.03
CA PRO A 59 6.91 -11.71 4.46
C PRO A 59 7.06 -13.00 5.27
N PRO A 60 5.99 -13.80 5.42
CA PRO A 60 6.08 -15.10 6.05
C PRO A 60 7.24 -15.87 5.41
N ARG A 61 8.16 -16.37 6.24
CA ARG A 61 9.25 -17.21 5.74
C ARG A 61 8.63 -18.42 5.09
N GLU A 62 8.73 -18.52 3.76
CA GLU A 62 8.47 -19.78 3.09
C GLU A 62 9.58 -20.73 3.56
N ASP A 63 9.23 -21.68 4.41
CA ASP A 63 10.16 -22.65 4.97
C ASP A 63 10.81 -23.43 3.83
N ARG A 64 11.99 -22.97 3.42
CA ARG A 64 12.92 -23.63 2.50
C ARG A 64 13.53 -24.87 3.17
N ARG A 65 12.69 -25.74 3.73
CA ARG A 65 13.02 -27.01 4.40
C ARG A 65 12.33 -28.22 3.75
N GLN A 66 11.85 -28.10 2.52
CA GLN A 66 11.28 -29.23 1.77
C GLN A 66 11.90 -29.38 0.37
N LEU A 67 13.22 -29.27 0.22
CA LEU A 67 13.91 -29.78 -0.97
C LEU A 67 15.25 -30.42 -0.56
N SER A 68 15.19 -31.33 0.40
CA SER A 68 16.30 -32.21 0.74
C SER A 68 15.72 -33.55 1.18
N LEU A 69 15.27 -34.35 0.20
CA LEU A 69 15.13 -35.81 0.27
C LEU A 69 15.05 -36.36 -1.15
#